data_AF-A0A834LMH1-F1
#
_entry.id   AF-A0A834LMH1-F1
#
_cell.length_a   1.000
_cell.length_b   1.000
_cell.length_c   1.000
_cell.angle_alpha   90.00
_cell.angle_beta   90.00
_cell.angle_gamma   90.00
#
_symmetry.space_group_name_H-M   'P 1'
#
loop_
_entity.id
_entity.type
_entity.pdbx_description
1 polymer ?
#
loop_
_entity_poly.entity_id
_entity_poly.type
_entity_poly.pdbx_seq_one_letter_code
_entity_poly.pdbx_strand_id
1 'polypeptide(L)'
;MRKEGPPAANNVAKISLCFETKPLVATLLALTLVMVIWNLQPYYDNILSSSTRPCSSPSPPLPTSLPITTTSLAAAQNTNKKLHTPPKTKTQLDPNKRLFSAYGNAAALFVQMGAYRGGPQTFAVVGLASKPIHVYGRPWYKCKWISNNGTATRAKSYKMLPDWGYGRVYTVVVVNCTFNANPNQDNSGGKLALYAYYGESQKRYEKIIALEEAPGSYDESKYRPPYKYEYLYCGSSLYGNLSAARMREWMAYHAWFFGERSHFVFHDAGGVSEEVKAVLEPWERAGRVTIQDIKEQDDYDGYYYNQFLVVNDCLHRHRHAANWTFFFDVDEYIYLPDGNTLESVLNEFGNNNTQFTIDQYAMSSVLCLNDSTNDYTREWGFEKLLFKDSRTNIWRDRKYAIQAKNAYATGVHMSENVIGGTLHQTESKIRYYHYHNSITINGELCRQLLPMTAKDNTTWFDNIPYVYDDTMKKLTPTIKEFERSFSVL
;
A
#
# COMPACT_ATOMS: atom_id res chain seq x y z
N MET A 1 -22.81 0.11 -71.82
CA MET A 1 -21.94 1.21 -72.30
C MET A 1 -22.78 2.48 -72.51
N ARG A 2 -22.57 3.51 -71.67
CA ARG A 2 -23.12 4.89 -71.61
C ARG A 2 -23.29 5.23 -70.12
N LYS A 3 -23.09 6.44 -69.60
CA LYS A 3 -22.52 7.73 -70.05
C LYS A 3 -22.52 8.60 -68.77
N GLU A 4 -21.59 9.53 -68.63
CA GLU A 4 -21.57 10.51 -67.53
C GLU A 4 -22.76 11.50 -67.55
N GLY A 5 -23.10 12.05 -66.37
CA GLY A 5 -23.52 13.46 -66.21
C GLY A 5 -24.77 13.76 -65.31
N PRO A 6 -24.80 14.87 -64.52
CA PRO A 6 -25.59 15.09 -63.28
C PRO A 6 -26.78 16.09 -63.49
N PRO A 7 -27.54 16.71 -62.52
CA PRO A 7 -27.17 17.24 -61.18
C PRO A 7 -28.20 17.10 -60.02
N ALA A 8 -27.82 17.74 -58.90
CA ALA A 8 -28.40 17.76 -57.57
C ALA A 8 -29.86 18.24 -57.42
N ALA A 9 -30.52 17.79 -56.35
CA ALA A 9 -31.63 18.50 -55.71
C ALA A 9 -31.58 18.30 -54.18
N ASN A 10 -31.60 19.43 -53.48
CA ASN A 10 -31.67 19.57 -52.03
C ASN A 10 -32.85 18.81 -51.41
N ASN A 11 -32.63 18.14 -50.28
CA ASN A 11 -33.65 18.04 -49.24
C ASN A 11 -32.98 17.95 -47.87
N VAL A 12 -33.03 19.08 -47.17
CA VAL A 12 -32.78 19.20 -45.74
C VAL A 12 -33.90 18.41 -45.03
N ALA A 13 -33.62 17.13 -44.72
CA ALA A 13 -34.47 16.36 -43.84
C ALA A 13 -34.30 16.92 -42.42
N LYS A 14 -35.31 17.68 -41.97
CA LYS A 14 -35.52 18.01 -40.56
C LYS A 14 -35.70 16.70 -39.80
N ILE A 15 -34.64 16.22 -39.16
CA ILE A 15 -34.73 15.18 -38.14
C ILE A 15 -35.28 15.86 -36.88
N SER A 16 -36.60 15.79 -36.72
CA SER A 16 -37.27 16.10 -35.46
C SER A 16 -36.87 15.03 -34.43
N LEU A 17 -35.80 15.30 -33.70
CA LEU A 17 -35.49 14.58 -32.46
C LEU A 17 -36.34 15.20 -31.33
N CYS A 18 -37.54 14.65 -31.14
CA CYS A 18 -38.26 14.77 -29.88
C CYS A 18 -37.55 13.91 -28.82
N PHE A 19 -36.39 14.36 -28.34
CA PHE A 19 -35.92 13.92 -27.04
C PHE A 19 -36.86 14.56 -26.01
N GLU A 20 -37.69 13.75 -25.35
CA GLU A 20 -38.38 14.23 -24.16
C GLU A 20 -37.30 14.72 -23.19
N THR A 21 -37.28 16.03 -22.95
CA THR A 21 -36.27 16.67 -22.09
C THR A 21 -36.39 16.23 -20.64
N LYS A 22 -37.59 15.79 -20.22
CA LYS A 22 -37.89 15.36 -18.86
C LYS A 22 -37.13 14.09 -18.43
N PRO A 23 -37.16 12.96 -19.16
CA PRO A 23 -36.38 11.79 -18.80
C PRO A 23 -34.88 12.09 -18.84
N LEU A 24 -34.37 12.79 -19.87
CA LEU A 24 -32.94 13.14 -19.95
C LEU A 24 -32.46 13.96 -18.74
N VAL A 25 -33.23 14.98 -18.36
CA VAL A 25 -32.93 15.82 -17.19
C VAL A 25 -33.03 15.00 -15.90
N ALA A 26 -34.02 14.11 -15.78
CA ALA A 26 -34.15 13.21 -14.64
C ALA A 26 -32.96 12.25 -14.51
N THR A 27 -32.47 11.68 -15.62
CA THR A 27 -31.29 10.80 -15.60
C THR A 27 -30.03 11.58 -15.23
N LEU A 28 -29.87 12.80 -15.73
CA LEU A 28 -28.75 13.69 -15.38
C LEU A 28 -28.79 14.11 -13.91
N LEU A 29 -29.97 14.41 -13.37
CA LEU A 29 -30.17 14.73 -11.95
C LEU A 29 -29.90 13.51 -11.05
N ALA A 30 -30.34 12.32 -11.44
CA ALA A 30 -30.05 11.09 -10.72
C ALA A 30 -28.55 10.76 -10.72
N LEU A 31 -27.89 10.87 -11.88
CA LEU A 31 -26.44 10.66 -12.01
C LEU A 31 -25.63 11.68 -11.20
N THR A 32 -26.03 12.96 -11.24
CA THR A 32 -25.37 13.99 -10.41
C THR A 32 -25.61 13.77 -8.93
N LEU A 33 -26.80 13.34 -8.50
CA LEU A 33 -27.08 13.00 -7.11
C LEU A 33 -26.24 11.80 -6.64
N VAL A 34 -26.13 10.74 -7.45
CA VAL A 34 -25.26 9.59 -7.16
C VAL A 34 -23.81 10.04 -7.05
N MET A 35 -23.31 10.85 -7.98
CA MET A 35 -21.94 11.38 -7.93
C MET A 35 -21.71 12.27 -6.70
N VAL A 36 -22.70 13.09 -6.29
CA VAL A 36 -22.62 13.91 -5.08
C VAL A 36 -22.59 13.05 -3.82
N ILE A 37 -23.47 12.04 -3.71
CA ILE A 37 -23.48 11.10 -2.59
C ILE A 37 -22.16 10.34 -2.50
N TRP A 38 -21.62 9.87 -3.63
CA TRP A 38 -20.34 9.14 -3.66
C TRP A 38 -19.14 10.02 -3.29
N ASN A 39 -19.17 11.32 -3.64
CA ASN A 39 -18.09 12.25 -3.28
C ASN A 39 -18.23 12.84 -1.86
N LEU A 40 -19.39 12.73 -1.23
CA LEU A 40 -19.63 13.22 0.15
C LEU A 40 -19.41 12.14 1.23
N GLN A 41 -19.08 10.91 0.85
CA GLN A 41 -18.87 9.80 1.78
C GLN A 41 -17.83 10.06 2.89
N PRO A 42 -16.72 10.81 2.70
CA PRO A 42 -15.81 11.10 3.81
C PRO A 42 -16.31 12.21 4.77
N TYR A 43 -17.47 12.83 4.52
CA TYR A 43 -17.99 13.94 5.34
C TYR A 43 -19.00 13.49 6.42
N TYR A 44 -19.68 12.36 6.22
CA TYR A 44 -20.72 11.89 7.16
C TYR A 44 -20.15 11.21 8.42
N ASP A 45 -18.96 10.60 8.34
CA ASP A 45 -18.32 9.93 9.48
C ASP A 45 -17.89 10.94 10.58
N ASN A 46 -17.60 12.19 10.20
CA ASN A 46 -17.22 13.27 11.12
C ASN A 46 -18.43 14.01 11.74
N ILE A 47 -19.63 13.86 11.19
CA ILE A 47 -20.84 14.53 11.71
C ILE A 47 -21.59 13.62 12.69
N LEU A 48 -21.62 12.30 12.43
CA LEU A 48 -22.33 11.33 13.28
C LEU A 48 -21.58 10.93 14.56
N SER A 49 -20.32 11.33 14.70
CA SER A 49 -19.49 11.09 15.89
C SER A 49 -19.54 12.23 16.93
N SER A 50 -20.33 13.29 16.69
CA SER A 50 -20.48 14.43 17.61
C SER A 50 -21.81 14.42 18.36
N SER A 51 -22.04 13.40 19.19
CA SER A 51 -23.19 13.39 20.10
C SER A 51 -22.82 12.74 21.42
N THR A 52 -22.98 13.53 22.49
CA THR A 52 -22.86 13.23 23.94
C THR A 52 -21.49 13.35 24.59
N ARG A 53 -21.23 14.54 25.19
CA ARG A 53 -20.92 14.66 26.63
C ARG A 53 -21.11 16.11 27.13
N PRO A 54 -21.65 16.31 28.34
CA PRO A 54 -21.99 17.63 28.85
C PRO A 54 -20.83 18.33 29.57
N CYS A 55 -20.94 19.66 29.60
CA CYS A 55 -20.06 20.67 30.16
C CYS A 55 -19.59 20.41 31.61
N SER A 56 -18.37 20.88 31.95
CA SER A 56 -18.13 21.93 32.97
C SER A 56 -16.64 22.17 33.25
N SER A 57 -16.24 23.45 33.25
CA SER A 57 -15.22 24.14 34.09
C SER A 57 -14.25 25.05 33.31
N PRO A 58 -13.80 26.18 33.91
CA PRO A 58 -13.70 27.47 33.24
C PRO A 58 -12.30 27.87 32.78
N SER A 59 -12.21 28.67 31.73
CA SER A 59 -10.98 29.30 31.23
C SER A 59 -10.75 30.70 31.85
N PRO A 60 -9.50 31.09 32.13
CA PRO A 60 -9.15 32.44 32.58
C PRO A 60 -9.06 33.46 31.41
N PRO A 61 -9.13 34.79 31.67
CA PRO A 61 -9.39 35.79 30.65
C PRO A 61 -8.14 36.21 29.84
N LEU A 62 -8.36 36.55 28.56
CA LEU A 62 -7.42 37.26 27.69
C LEU A 62 -7.20 38.72 28.16
N PRO A 63 -6.01 39.28 27.96
CA PRO A 63 -5.83 40.73 27.84
C PRO A 63 -5.90 41.20 26.38
N THR A 64 -6.89 42.08 26.18
CA THR A 64 -6.95 43.31 25.38
C THR A 64 -5.87 43.64 24.33
N SER A 65 -6.40 44.04 23.17
CA SER A 65 -5.81 44.67 22.00
C SER A 65 -5.25 46.08 22.23
N LEU A 66 -4.41 46.56 21.28
CA LEU A 66 -4.32 47.90 20.65
C LEU A 66 -2.98 48.02 19.86
N PRO A 67 -2.79 48.97 18.92
CA PRO A 67 -3.47 49.13 17.64
C PRO A 67 -2.52 49.14 16.42
N ILE A 68 -3.16 49.08 15.25
CA ILE A 68 -2.61 49.16 13.89
C ILE A 68 -1.86 50.48 13.66
N THR A 69 -0.68 50.41 13.04
CA THR A 69 -0.08 51.56 12.33
C THR A 69 0.09 51.20 10.86
N THR A 70 -0.62 51.93 10.01
CA THR A 70 -0.54 51.90 8.55
C THR A 70 0.55 52.85 8.08
N THR A 71 1.50 52.36 7.28
CA THR A 71 2.31 53.19 6.39
C THR A 71 2.42 52.53 5.02
N SER A 72 2.20 53.36 4.01
CA SER A 72 1.97 53.07 2.61
C SER A 72 3.23 52.85 1.77
N LEU A 73 3.10 51.95 0.80
CA LEU A 73 3.61 51.98 -0.59
C LEU A 73 5.04 52.49 -0.86
N ALA A 74 5.91 51.57 -1.32
CA ALA A 74 6.80 51.83 -2.45
C ALA A 74 7.08 50.52 -3.21
N ALA A 75 6.89 50.59 -4.53
CA ALA A 75 7.18 49.53 -5.48
C ALA A 75 8.69 49.28 -5.63
N ALA A 76 9.12 48.03 -5.68
CA ALA A 76 10.40 47.64 -6.27
C ALA A 76 10.31 46.25 -6.91
N GLN A 77 10.82 46.20 -8.13
CA GLN A 77 10.73 45.12 -9.10
C GLN A 77 11.63 43.92 -8.75
N ASN A 78 11.23 42.75 -9.25
CA ASN A 78 12.04 41.60 -9.68
C ASN A 78 13.50 41.51 -9.20
N THR A 79 13.81 40.47 -8.42
CA THR A 79 14.85 39.51 -8.81
C THR A 79 14.69 38.20 -8.04
N ASN A 80 14.45 37.11 -8.79
CA ASN A 80 14.58 35.73 -8.34
C ASN A 80 16.02 35.46 -7.88
N LYS A 81 16.23 35.24 -6.58
CA LYS A 81 17.37 34.47 -6.06
C LYS A 81 16.88 33.61 -4.90
N LYS A 82 16.51 32.35 -5.19
CA LYS A 82 16.46 31.30 -4.17
C LYS A 82 17.89 31.14 -3.62
N LEU A 83 18.04 31.47 -2.34
CA LEU A 83 19.26 31.28 -1.58
C LEU A 83 19.46 29.78 -1.37
N HIS A 84 20.30 29.15 -2.18
CA HIS A 84 20.84 27.82 -1.91
C HIS A 84 21.94 27.96 -0.85
N THR A 85 21.56 27.79 0.41
CA THR A 85 22.53 27.50 1.47
C THR A 85 22.84 26.01 1.41
N PRO A 86 24.10 25.58 1.17
CA PRO A 86 24.43 24.16 1.19
C PRO A 86 24.36 23.66 2.65
N PRO A 87 23.72 22.51 2.95
CA PRO A 87 23.79 21.94 4.28
C PRO A 87 25.21 21.45 4.53
N LYS A 88 25.97 22.19 5.33
CA LYS A 88 27.18 21.69 5.98
C LYS A 88 26.78 20.86 7.20
N THR A 89 26.51 19.59 6.98
CA THR A 89 26.78 18.44 7.86
C THR A 89 26.28 17.20 7.13
N LYS A 90 27.15 16.23 6.83
CA LYS A 90 26.72 14.88 6.49
C LYS A 90 26.15 14.25 7.76
N THR A 91 24.94 14.66 8.15
CA THR A 91 24.13 13.86 9.04
C THR A 91 23.93 12.54 8.31
N GLN A 92 24.42 11.44 8.88
CA GLN A 92 24.23 10.11 8.32
C GLN A 92 22.72 9.93 8.17
N LEU A 93 22.25 9.98 6.91
CA LEU A 93 20.83 9.87 6.63
C LEU A 93 20.39 8.49 7.12
N ASP A 94 19.34 8.42 7.92
CA ASP A 94 18.79 7.15 8.37
C ASP A 94 18.42 6.30 7.14
N PRO A 95 19.06 5.12 6.93
CA PRO A 95 18.82 4.29 5.75
C PRO A 95 17.38 3.72 5.67
N ASN A 96 16.64 3.81 6.77
CA ASN A 96 15.26 3.38 6.90
C ASN A 96 14.26 4.53 6.77
N LYS A 97 14.70 5.79 6.70
CA LYS A 97 13.81 6.92 6.42
C LYS A 97 13.62 7.09 4.92
N ARG A 98 12.36 7.14 4.49
CA ARG A 98 11.99 7.38 3.08
C ARG A 98 11.81 8.87 2.85
N LEU A 99 12.38 9.34 1.75
CA LEU A 99 12.31 10.75 1.33
C LEU A 99 11.36 10.89 0.14
N PHE A 100 10.66 12.03 0.10
CA PHE A 100 9.72 12.38 -0.96
C PHE A 100 10.22 13.62 -1.71
N SER A 101 10.71 13.41 -2.93
CA SER A 101 11.24 14.51 -3.76
C SER A 101 10.24 14.93 -4.82
N ALA A 102 9.60 16.08 -4.62
CA ALA A 102 8.65 16.65 -5.58
C ALA A 102 9.35 17.40 -6.72
N TYR A 103 8.91 17.13 -7.96
CA TYR A 103 9.40 17.75 -9.19
C TYR A 103 8.23 18.36 -9.98
N GLY A 104 8.45 19.57 -10.50
CA GLY A 104 7.50 20.28 -11.35
C GLY A 104 6.78 21.44 -10.68
N ASN A 105 5.58 21.77 -11.16
CA ASN A 105 4.75 22.87 -10.63
C ASN A 105 4.20 22.56 -9.22
N ALA A 106 3.39 23.47 -8.67
CA ALA A 106 2.82 23.37 -7.32
C ALA A 106 2.14 22.03 -6.98
N ALA A 107 1.46 21.38 -7.94
CA ALA A 107 0.84 20.07 -7.72
C ALA A 107 1.80 18.87 -7.87
N ALA A 108 3.07 19.11 -8.20
CA ALA A 108 4.09 18.14 -8.60
C ALA A 108 3.70 17.28 -9.83
N LEU A 109 4.55 17.30 -10.86
CA LEU A 109 4.45 16.36 -11.98
C LEU A 109 4.78 14.94 -11.52
N PHE A 110 5.77 14.81 -10.64
CA PHE A 110 6.20 13.55 -10.06
C PHE A 110 6.81 13.81 -8.68
N VAL A 111 6.45 12.98 -7.71
CA VAL A 111 7.02 12.94 -6.37
C VAL A 111 7.71 11.61 -6.23
N GLN A 112 9.04 11.60 -6.31
CA GLN A 112 9.81 10.36 -6.21
C GLN A 112 9.91 9.92 -4.75
N MET A 113 9.51 8.68 -4.47
CA MET A 113 9.78 8.00 -3.19
C MET A 113 11.00 7.08 -3.28
N GLY A 114 11.19 6.42 -4.43
CA GLY A 114 12.27 5.45 -4.60
C GLY A 114 12.57 5.12 -6.05
N ALA A 115 13.76 4.61 -6.29
CA ALA A 115 14.16 4.02 -7.56
C ALA A 115 15.05 2.81 -7.29
N TYR A 116 14.91 1.79 -8.12
CA TYR A 116 15.42 0.46 -7.83
C TYR A 116 15.97 -0.19 -9.08
N ARG A 117 17.14 -0.81 -8.98
CA ARG A 117 17.57 -1.77 -10.00
C ARG A 117 16.77 -3.05 -9.84
N GLY A 118 15.97 -3.37 -10.86
CA GLY A 118 15.07 -4.52 -10.90
C GLY A 118 15.69 -5.77 -11.55
N GLY A 119 16.95 -5.70 -11.99
CA GLY A 119 17.67 -6.76 -12.68
C GLY A 119 18.90 -6.22 -13.44
N PRO A 120 19.57 -7.05 -14.24
CA PRO A 120 20.72 -6.62 -15.05
C PRO A 120 20.39 -5.51 -16.05
N GLN A 121 19.16 -5.41 -16.54
CA GLN A 121 18.76 -4.46 -17.60
C GLN A 121 17.54 -3.61 -17.24
N THR A 122 16.98 -3.77 -16.05
CA THR A 122 15.69 -3.20 -15.68
C THR A 122 15.81 -2.35 -14.43
N PHE A 123 15.05 -1.26 -14.39
CA PHE A 123 14.92 -0.37 -13.24
C PHE A 123 13.46 0.00 -13.05
N ALA A 124 13.06 0.26 -11.81
CA ALA A 124 11.74 0.81 -11.47
C ALA A 124 11.92 2.13 -10.74
N VAL A 125 11.16 3.16 -11.12
CA VAL A 125 11.04 4.42 -10.38
C VAL A 125 9.62 4.50 -9.83
N VAL A 126 9.50 4.60 -8.51
CA VAL A 126 8.24 4.55 -7.75
C VAL A 126 7.99 5.92 -7.14
N GLY A 127 6.78 6.43 -7.35
CA GLY A 127 6.41 7.75 -6.85
C GLY A 127 4.92 8.03 -6.95
N LEU A 128 4.57 9.25 -6.57
CA LEU A 128 3.24 9.82 -6.74
C LEU A 128 3.23 10.82 -7.88
N ALA A 129 2.07 11.06 -8.48
CA ALA A 129 1.86 12.15 -9.42
C ALA A 129 0.49 12.79 -9.17
N SER A 130 0.37 14.08 -9.45
CA SER A 130 -0.92 14.76 -9.40
C SER A 130 -1.94 14.05 -10.30
N LYS A 131 -3.06 13.59 -9.72
CA LYS A 131 -4.14 12.92 -10.44
C LYS A 131 -4.75 13.82 -11.53
N PRO A 132 -5.04 15.12 -11.29
CA PRO A 132 -5.47 16.03 -12.36
C PRO A 132 -4.49 16.14 -13.53
N ILE A 133 -3.18 16.28 -13.26
CA ILE A 133 -2.17 16.31 -14.32
C ILE A 133 -2.20 14.98 -15.08
N HIS A 134 -2.35 13.86 -14.37
CA HIS A 134 -2.40 12.55 -15.00
C HIS A 134 -3.59 12.38 -15.96
N VAL A 135 -4.77 12.77 -15.51
CA VAL A 135 -6.03 12.62 -16.26
C VAL A 135 -6.06 13.55 -17.48
N TYR A 136 -5.72 14.83 -17.30
CA TYR A 136 -5.89 15.84 -18.35
C TYR A 136 -4.61 16.10 -19.15
N GLY A 137 -3.45 16.11 -18.49
CA GLY A 137 -2.15 16.35 -19.14
C GLY A 137 -1.58 15.13 -19.84
N ARG A 138 -1.95 13.91 -19.41
CA ARG A 138 -1.45 12.63 -19.93
C ARG A 138 0.09 12.57 -19.95
N PRO A 139 0.73 12.71 -18.78
CA PRO A 139 2.17 12.71 -18.68
C PRO A 139 2.75 11.36 -19.10
N TRP A 140 3.94 11.42 -19.67
CA TRP A 140 4.70 10.28 -20.14
C TRP A 140 6.18 10.45 -19.82
N TYR A 141 6.93 9.36 -19.88
CA TYR A 141 8.27 9.29 -19.31
C TYR A 141 9.29 8.75 -20.31
N LYS A 142 10.55 9.21 -20.23
CA LYS A 142 11.71 8.58 -20.87
C LYS A 142 12.76 8.24 -19.82
N CYS A 143 13.42 7.10 -19.97
CA CYS A 143 14.55 6.72 -19.13
C CYS A 143 15.85 6.79 -19.92
N LYS A 144 16.91 7.28 -19.27
CA LYS A 144 18.28 7.21 -19.78
C LYS A 144 19.22 6.77 -18.68
N TRP A 145 20.21 5.96 -19.03
CA TRP A 145 21.40 5.77 -18.22
C TRP A 145 22.47 6.75 -18.66
N ILE A 146 23.13 7.41 -17.73
CA ILE A 146 24.26 8.29 -17.96
C ILE A 146 25.45 7.67 -17.23
N SER A 147 26.39 7.08 -17.97
CA SER A 147 27.60 6.51 -17.37
C SER A 147 28.47 7.61 -16.77
N ASN A 148 29.36 7.25 -15.85
CA ASN A 148 30.37 8.18 -15.33
C ASN A 148 31.32 8.70 -16.43
N ASN A 149 31.47 7.96 -17.53
CA ASN A 149 32.22 8.36 -18.71
C ASN A 149 31.45 9.30 -19.65
N GLY A 150 30.21 9.69 -19.29
CA GLY A 150 29.38 10.65 -20.03
C GLY A 150 28.57 10.04 -21.18
N THR A 151 28.63 8.73 -21.41
CA THR A 151 27.81 8.07 -22.44
C THR A 151 26.37 7.95 -21.97
N ALA A 152 25.41 8.23 -22.87
CA ALA A 152 24.00 8.21 -22.55
C ALA A 152 23.23 7.14 -23.36
N THR A 153 22.73 6.12 -22.68
CA THR A 153 21.96 5.03 -23.28
C THR A 153 20.47 5.21 -22.98
N ARG A 154 19.60 5.00 -23.96
CA ARG A 154 18.14 5.10 -23.77
C ARG A 154 17.55 3.74 -23.40
N ALA A 155 16.51 3.77 -22.57
CA ALA A 155 15.69 2.61 -22.25
C ALA A 155 14.26 2.77 -22.78
N LYS A 156 13.59 1.64 -22.99
CA LYS A 156 12.14 1.58 -23.14
C LYS A 156 11.50 1.84 -21.78
N SER A 157 10.67 2.87 -21.69
CA SER A 157 9.90 3.19 -20.48
C SER A 157 8.48 2.67 -20.60
N TYR A 158 7.93 2.16 -19.50
CA TYR A 158 6.53 1.78 -19.36
C TYR A 158 5.98 2.35 -18.06
N LYS A 159 4.83 2.99 -18.13
CA LYS A 159 4.16 3.67 -17.02
C LYS A 159 2.99 2.81 -16.55
N MET A 160 2.93 2.54 -15.25
CA MET A 160 1.86 1.78 -14.60
C MET A 160 1.19 2.63 -13.53
N LEU A 161 -0.13 2.47 -13.38
CA LEU A 161 -0.96 3.05 -12.33
C LEU A 161 -1.55 1.91 -11.48
N PRO A 162 -0.81 1.41 -10.47
CA PRO A 162 -1.23 0.24 -9.71
C PRO A 162 -2.36 0.51 -8.71
N ASP A 163 -2.77 1.77 -8.54
CA ASP A 163 -3.84 2.17 -7.63
C ASP A 163 -5.23 2.11 -8.26
N TRP A 164 -5.36 1.64 -9.50
CA TRP A 164 -6.64 1.44 -10.21
C TRP A 164 -7.60 2.64 -10.18
N GLY A 165 -7.05 3.86 -10.08
CA GLY A 165 -7.85 5.09 -10.02
C GLY A 165 -8.37 5.46 -8.63
N TYR A 166 -8.05 4.68 -7.58
CA TYR A 166 -8.38 4.99 -6.18
C TYR A 166 -7.63 6.22 -5.64
N GLY A 167 -6.53 6.64 -6.27
CA GLY A 167 -5.76 7.82 -5.86
C GLY A 167 -6.65 9.06 -5.65
N ARG A 168 -6.30 9.93 -4.70
CA ARG A 168 -7.05 11.15 -4.37
C ARG A 168 -6.49 12.34 -5.13
N VAL A 169 -5.84 13.29 -4.45
CA VAL A 169 -5.09 14.38 -5.11
C VAL A 169 -3.90 13.80 -5.87
N TYR A 170 -3.28 12.77 -5.30
CA TYR A 170 -2.16 12.03 -5.87
C TYR A 170 -2.56 10.60 -6.25
N THR A 171 -2.01 10.14 -7.38
CA THR A 171 -2.09 8.76 -7.87
C THR A 171 -0.69 8.14 -7.88
N VAL A 172 -0.62 6.83 -7.66
CA VAL A 172 0.65 6.10 -7.67
C VAL A 172 1.11 5.87 -9.10
N VAL A 173 2.39 6.13 -9.36
CA VAL A 173 3.02 5.90 -10.66
C VAL A 173 4.26 5.05 -10.46
N VAL A 174 4.31 3.92 -11.17
CA VAL A 174 5.52 3.10 -11.31
C VAL A 174 6.00 3.22 -12.75
N VAL A 175 7.24 3.67 -12.93
CA VAL A 175 7.89 3.72 -14.24
C VAL A 175 8.94 2.63 -14.33
N ASN A 176 8.68 1.61 -15.15
CA ASN A 176 9.66 0.58 -15.47
C ASN A 176 10.52 1.02 -16.66
N CYS A 177 11.84 0.99 -16.50
CA CYS A 177 12.84 1.32 -17.51
C CYS A 177 13.59 0.04 -17.90
N THR A 178 13.46 -0.41 -19.15
CA THR A 178 14.14 -1.60 -19.68
C THR A 178 15.16 -1.21 -20.75
N PHE A 179 16.42 -1.55 -20.54
CA PHE A 179 17.52 -1.36 -21.49
C PHE A 179 17.70 -2.62 -22.37
N ASN A 180 18.30 -2.47 -23.54
CA ASN A 180 18.59 -3.62 -24.43
C ASN A 180 19.76 -4.50 -23.93
N ALA A 181 20.61 -3.93 -23.07
CA ALA A 181 21.75 -4.58 -22.44
C ALA A 181 21.97 -3.92 -21.06
N ASN A 182 22.79 -4.53 -20.20
CA ASN A 182 23.10 -3.95 -18.90
C ASN A 182 23.84 -2.61 -19.10
N PRO A 183 23.26 -1.47 -18.70
CA PRO A 183 23.86 -0.17 -18.99
C PRO A 183 25.07 0.16 -18.09
N ASN A 184 25.33 -0.65 -17.06
CA ASN A 184 26.48 -0.54 -16.14
C ASN A 184 27.25 -1.88 -16.10
N GLN A 185 27.42 -2.54 -17.25
CA GLN A 185 28.07 -3.86 -17.32
C GLN A 185 29.55 -3.83 -16.91
N ASP A 186 30.25 -2.74 -17.20
CA ASP A 186 31.64 -2.51 -16.82
C ASP A 186 31.81 -2.12 -15.34
N ASN A 187 30.70 -1.98 -14.60
CA ASN A 187 30.65 -1.54 -13.21
C ASN A 187 31.37 -0.20 -12.97
N SER A 188 31.46 0.65 -14.00
CA SER A 188 32.08 1.98 -13.91
C SER A 188 31.21 3.00 -13.15
N GLY A 189 29.96 2.65 -12.88
CA GLY A 189 28.98 3.49 -12.21
C GLY A 189 28.28 4.45 -13.17
N GLY A 190 27.21 5.06 -12.67
CA GLY A 190 26.41 5.98 -13.46
C GLY A 190 25.06 6.30 -12.81
N LYS A 191 24.23 7.00 -13.57
CA LYS A 191 22.98 7.58 -13.07
C LYS A 191 21.82 7.20 -13.98
N LEU A 192 20.73 6.74 -13.37
CA LEU A 192 19.43 6.62 -14.03
C LEU A 192 18.75 7.99 -14.01
N ALA A 193 18.58 8.59 -15.19
CA ALA A 193 17.83 9.81 -15.37
C ALA A 193 16.43 9.51 -15.93
N LEU A 194 15.41 9.93 -15.20
CA LEU A 194 14.01 9.93 -15.61
C LEU A 194 13.64 11.32 -16.15
N TYR A 195 13.04 11.36 -17.33
CA TYR A 195 12.52 12.58 -17.94
C TYR A 195 11.00 12.48 -17.90
N ALA A 196 10.36 13.28 -17.06
CA ALA A 196 8.91 13.34 -16.90
C ALA A 196 8.35 14.49 -17.74
N TYR A 197 7.50 14.19 -18.72
CA TYR A 197 6.89 15.18 -19.62
C TYR A 197 5.47 15.50 -19.16
N TYR A 198 5.05 16.77 -19.29
CA TYR A 198 3.73 17.23 -18.84
C TYR A 198 2.58 16.79 -19.75
N GLY A 199 2.87 16.36 -20.98
CA GLY A 199 1.90 15.90 -21.97
C GLY A 199 2.56 15.63 -23.31
N GLU A 200 1.80 15.55 -24.40
CA GLU A 200 2.30 15.14 -25.73
C GLU A 200 3.48 16.00 -26.24
N SER A 201 3.51 17.28 -25.87
CA SER A 201 4.60 18.18 -26.24
C SER A 201 5.91 17.82 -25.53
N GLN A 202 6.97 17.62 -26.30
CA GLN A 202 8.33 17.39 -25.79
C GLN A 202 9.04 18.67 -25.28
N LYS A 203 8.38 19.83 -25.36
CA LYS A 203 8.99 21.12 -25.03
C LYS A 203 9.27 21.31 -23.54
N ARG A 204 8.46 20.71 -22.67
CA ARG A 204 8.52 20.90 -21.21
C ARG A 204 8.62 19.55 -20.51
N TYR A 205 9.65 19.38 -19.70
CA TYR A 205 9.87 18.19 -18.89
C TYR A 205 10.66 18.52 -17.63
N GLU A 206 10.52 17.68 -16.63
CA GLU A 206 11.40 17.62 -15.47
C GLU A 206 12.45 16.53 -15.68
N LYS A 207 13.73 16.85 -15.44
CA LYS A 207 14.82 15.88 -15.43
C LYS A 207 15.11 15.48 -13.98
N ILE A 208 14.90 14.20 -13.69
CA ILE A 208 15.03 13.63 -12.36
C ILE A 208 16.20 12.64 -12.39
N ILE A 209 17.19 12.81 -11.51
CA ILE A 209 18.20 11.78 -11.28
C ILE A 209 17.61 10.82 -10.25
N ALA A 210 17.08 9.70 -10.75
CA ALA A 210 16.27 8.79 -9.96
C ALA A 210 17.13 7.87 -9.09
N LEU A 211 18.23 7.35 -9.64
CA LEU A 211 19.15 6.42 -8.96
C LEU A 211 20.58 6.68 -9.44
N GLU A 212 21.54 6.48 -8.54
CA GLU A 212 22.98 6.51 -8.83
C GLU A 212 23.62 5.22 -8.34
N GLU A 213 24.41 4.58 -9.21
CA GLU A 213 25.25 3.44 -8.86
C GLU A 213 26.70 3.92 -8.79
N ALA A 214 27.34 3.69 -7.64
CA ALA A 214 28.76 3.97 -7.48
C ALA A 214 29.60 2.96 -8.30
N PRO A 215 30.82 3.32 -8.73
CA PRO A 215 31.74 2.37 -9.33
C PRO A 215 31.95 1.15 -8.41
N GLY A 216 31.92 -0.06 -8.97
CA GLY A 216 32.08 -1.31 -8.22
C GLY A 216 30.86 -1.78 -7.42
N SER A 217 29.76 -1.01 -7.38
CA SER A 217 28.59 -1.34 -6.54
C SER A 217 27.59 -2.31 -7.21
N TYR A 218 27.63 -2.45 -8.54
CA TYR A 218 26.76 -3.38 -9.24
C TYR A 218 27.24 -4.81 -9.01
N ASP A 219 26.31 -5.67 -8.60
CA ASP A 219 26.54 -7.09 -8.36
C ASP A 219 25.41 -7.87 -9.02
N GLU A 220 25.74 -8.60 -10.08
CA GLU A 220 24.76 -9.38 -10.86
C GLU A 220 24.20 -10.58 -10.07
N SER A 221 24.97 -11.10 -9.12
CA SER A 221 24.57 -12.30 -8.35
C SER A 221 23.30 -12.07 -7.53
N LYS A 222 23.03 -10.82 -7.12
CA LYS A 222 21.84 -10.40 -6.37
C LYS A 222 20.52 -10.60 -7.12
N TYR A 223 20.56 -10.79 -8.44
CA TYR A 223 19.36 -10.97 -9.28
C TYR A 223 19.12 -12.42 -9.67
N ARG A 224 19.80 -13.36 -9.01
CA ARG A 224 19.67 -14.80 -9.24
C ARG A 224 19.59 -15.55 -7.91
N PRO A 225 18.91 -16.71 -7.85
CA PRO A 225 18.94 -17.55 -6.67
C PRO A 225 20.37 -18.10 -6.41
N PRO A 226 20.70 -18.48 -5.16
CA PRO A 226 19.82 -18.51 -3.98
C PRO A 226 19.58 -17.12 -3.38
N TYR A 227 18.32 -16.82 -3.06
CA TYR A 227 17.96 -15.57 -2.39
C TYR A 227 18.21 -15.65 -0.87
N LYS A 228 18.37 -14.48 -0.25
CA LYS A 228 18.63 -14.36 1.20
C LYS A 228 17.52 -15.01 2.01
N TYR A 229 16.27 -14.74 1.66
CA TYR A 229 15.10 -15.24 2.35
C TYR A 229 14.33 -16.26 1.50
N GLU A 230 13.57 -17.11 2.16
CA GLU A 230 12.55 -17.95 1.52
C GLU A 230 11.25 -17.15 1.38
N TYR A 231 10.85 -16.47 2.45
CA TYR A 231 9.61 -15.69 2.52
C TYR A 231 9.87 -14.25 2.94
N LEU A 232 9.20 -13.31 2.28
CA LEU A 232 9.20 -11.90 2.64
C LEU A 232 7.78 -11.44 2.93
N TYR A 233 7.59 -10.65 3.98
CA TYR A 233 6.37 -9.89 4.20
C TYR A 233 6.57 -8.43 3.80
N CYS A 234 5.66 -7.92 2.98
CA CYS A 234 5.53 -6.50 2.65
C CYS A 234 4.16 -5.99 3.09
N GLY A 235 4.14 -5.24 4.20
CA GLY A 235 2.92 -4.63 4.73
C GLY A 235 2.58 -3.29 4.07
N SER A 236 1.29 -2.96 4.13
CA SER A 236 0.76 -1.61 3.88
C SER A 236 1.22 -0.62 4.96
N SER A 237 0.87 0.66 4.80
CA SER A 237 1.19 1.71 5.76
C SER A 237 0.63 1.43 7.16
N LEU A 238 1.48 1.51 8.19
CA LEU A 238 1.13 1.43 9.59
C LEU A 238 0.81 2.83 10.12
N TYR A 239 -0.44 3.08 10.47
CA TYR A 239 -0.93 4.38 10.92
C TYR A 239 -1.90 4.25 12.10
N GLY A 240 -2.25 5.38 12.73
CA GLY A 240 -3.19 5.41 13.85
C GLY A 240 -2.56 4.92 15.15
N ASN A 241 -3.38 4.41 16.08
CA ASN A 241 -2.92 4.00 17.40
C ASN A 241 -2.79 2.47 17.49
N LEU A 242 -1.70 1.91 16.93
CA LEU A 242 -1.50 0.46 16.91
C LEU A 242 -1.23 -0.11 18.30
N SER A 243 -1.80 -1.27 18.58
CA SER A 243 -1.63 -1.98 19.86
C SER A 243 -0.35 -2.82 19.85
N ALA A 244 0.58 -2.50 20.74
CA ALA A 244 1.83 -3.25 20.91
C ALA A 244 1.58 -4.74 21.23
N ALA A 245 0.54 -5.04 22.03
CA ALA A 245 0.18 -6.42 22.36
C ALA A 245 -0.28 -7.21 21.12
N ARG A 246 -1.03 -6.56 20.21
CA ARG A 246 -1.49 -7.18 18.95
C ARG A 246 -0.33 -7.35 17.97
N MET A 247 0.54 -6.36 17.86
CA MET A 247 1.74 -6.45 17.02
C MET A 247 2.67 -7.58 17.49
N ARG A 248 2.89 -7.71 18.81
CA ARG A 248 3.67 -8.80 19.40
C ARG A 248 3.09 -10.18 19.03
N GLU A 249 1.78 -10.35 19.19
CA GLU A 249 1.07 -11.57 18.83
C GLU A 249 1.18 -11.89 17.33
N TRP A 250 0.93 -10.90 16.46
CA TRP A 250 1.03 -11.07 15.02
C TRP A 250 2.45 -11.44 14.58
N MET A 251 3.46 -10.77 15.15
CA MET A 251 4.87 -11.00 14.85
C MET A 251 5.30 -12.41 15.30
N ALA A 252 4.98 -12.81 16.54
CA ALA A 252 5.30 -14.15 17.04
C ALA A 252 4.67 -15.24 16.17
N TYR A 253 3.39 -15.10 15.80
CA TYR A 253 2.69 -16.03 14.93
C TYR A 253 3.39 -16.16 13.57
N HIS A 254 3.63 -15.05 12.87
CA HIS A 254 4.14 -15.12 11.51
C HIS A 254 5.64 -15.45 11.46
N ALA A 255 6.40 -15.10 12.49
CA ALA A 255 7.79 -15.52 12.62
C ALA A 255 7.92 -17.04 12.78
N TRP A 256 6.99 -17.69 13.48
CA TRP A 256 6.87 -19.15 13.55
C TRP A 256 6.39 -19.72 12.21
N PHE A 257 5.30 -19.18 11.67
CA PHE A 257 4.65 -19.67 10.44
C PHE A 257 5.58 -19.68 9.22
N PHE A 258 6.33 -18.59 9.01
CA PHE A 258 7.28 -18.48 7.90
C PHE A 258 8.66 -19.08 8.21
N GLY A 259 8.95 -19.46 9.46
CA GLY A 259 10.24 -20.03 9.84
C GLY A 259 11.42 -19.05 9.72
N GLU A 260 12.64 -19.55 9.94
CA GLU A 260 13.83 -18.72 10.20
C GLU A 260 14.30 -17.89 8.99
N ARG A 261 14.12 -18.39 7.77
CA ARG A 261 14.50 -17.70 6.53
C ARG A 261 13.41 -16.73 6.06
N SER A 262 12.81 -16.00 6.99
CA SER A 262 11.79 -15.00 6.69
C SER A 262 12.20 -13.60 7.14
N HIS A 263 11.69 -12.59 6.44
CA HIS A 263 11.94 -11.19 6.78
C HIS A 263 10.68 -10.34 6.58
N PHE A 264 10.49 -9.38 7.47
CA PHE A 264 9.27 -8.60 7.60
C PHE A 264 9.58 -7.12 7.45
N VAL A 265 8.92 -6.47 6.49
CA VAL A 265 9.11 -5.05 6.22
C VAL A 265 7.86 -4.29 6.60
N PHE A 266 7.98 -3.43 7.60
CA PHE A 266 6.93 -2.53 8.07
C PHE A 266 7.19 -1.10 7.60
N HIS A 267 6.13 -0.34 7.33
CA HIS A 267 6.23 1.05 6.92
C HIS A 267 5.48 1.94 7.90
N ASP A 268 6.21 2.66 8.74
CA ASP A 268 5.65 3.55 9.76
C ASP A 268 5.18 4.87 9.15
N ALA A 269 3.86 5.01 9.02
CA ALA A 269 3.16 6.23 8.67
C ALA A 269 2.63 6.98 9.91
N GLY A 270 3.34 6.88 11.04
CA GLY A 270 2.95 7.45 12.33
C GLY A 270 2.16 6.50 13.22
N GLY A 271 2.06 5.21 12.84
CA GLY A 271 1.37 4.19 13.62
C GLY A 271 2.24 3.41 14.60
N VAL A 272 3.57 3.45 14.43
CA VAL A 272 4.50 2.73 15.29
C VAL A 272 4.86 3.61 16.49
N SER A 273 4.16 3.43 17.60
CA SER A 273 4.51 4.05 18.88
C SER A 273 5.79 3.45 19.48
N GLU A 274 6.33 4.04 20.54
CA GLU A 274 7.51 3.49 21.23
C GLU A 274 7.24 2.10 21.81
N GLU A 275 6.02 1.81 22.27
CA GLU A 275 5.62 0.48 22.75
C GLU A 275 5.57 -0.54 21.60
N VAL A 276 5.04 -0.15 20.44
CA VAL A 276 5.03 -1.00 19.24
C VAL A 276 6.45 -1.25 18.76
N LYS A 277 7.29 -0.22 18.78
CA LYS A 277 8.70 -0.35 18.44
C LYS A 277 9.42 -1.29 19.41
N ALA A 278 9.17 -1.19 20.70
CA ALA A 278 9.77 -2.07 21.72
C ALA A 278 9.45 -3.56 21.50
N VAL A 279 8.25 -3.90 21.00
CA VAL A 279 7.93 -5.30 20.68
C VAL A 279 8.54 -5.79 19.36
N LEU A 280 8.87 -4.88 18.45
CA LEU A 280 9.53 -5.19 17.17
C LEU A 280 11.06 -5.22 17.26
N GLU A 281 11.64 -4.45 18.20
CA GLU A 281 13.09 -4.25 18.34
C GLU A 281 13.90 -5.57 18.46
N PRO A 282 13.48 -6.60 19.24
CA PRO A 282 14.22 -7.87 19.28
C PRO A 282 14.33 -8.54 17.90
N TRP A 283 13.29 -8.41 17.08
CA TRP A 283 13.26 -8.98 15.74
C TRP A 283 14.10 -8.16 14.74
N GLU A 284 14.17 -6.84 14.91
CA GLU A 284 15.11 -5.98 14.17
C GLU A 284 16.57 -6.33 14.50
N ARG A 285 16.89 -6.50 15.80
CA ARG A 285 18.24 -6.92 16.24
C ARG A 285 18.62 -8.29 15.69
N ALA A 286 17.66 -9.21 15.58
CA ALA A 286 17.85 -10.51 14.94
C ALA A 286 17.92 -10.45 13.39
N GLY A 287 17.78 -9.27 12.78
CA GLY A 287 17.78 -9.11 11.32
C GLY A 287 16.53 -9.65 10.61
N ARG A 288 15.46 -9.93 11.36
CA ARG A 288 14.18 -10.46 10.84
C ARG A 288 13.19 -9.37 10.49
N VAL A 289 13.32 -8.18 11.07
CA VAL A 289 12.43 -7.03 10.80
C VAL A 289 13.22 -5.85 10.23
N THR A 290 12.57 -5.10 9.34
CA THR A 290 12.96 -3.76 8.94
C THR A 290 11.76 -2.83 9.09
N ILE A 291 11.90 -1.74 9.84
CA ILE A 291 10.91 -0.67 9.90
C ILE A 291 11.37 0.49 9.01
N GLN A 292 10.53 0.93 8.08
CA GLN A 292 10.78 2.10 7.22
C GLN A 292 9.94 3.29 7.70
N ASP A 293 10.56 4.41 8.05
CA ASP A 293 9.84 5.66 8.34
C ASP A 293 9.36 6.27 7.03
N ILE A 294 8.05 6.43 6.90
CA ILE A 294 7.40 7.03 5.73
C ILE A 294 6.54 8.23 6.10
N LYS A 295 6.69 8.84 7.29
CA LYS A 295 5.76 9.88 7.80
C LYS A 295 5.60 11.09 6.87
N GLU A 296 6.64 11.44 6.12
CA GLU A 296 6.61 12.51 5.10
C GLU A 296 5.61 12.25 3.95
N GLN A 297 5.07 11.03 3.82
CA GLN A 297 4.01 10.74 2.86
C GLN A 297 2.70 11.52 3.13
N ASP A 298 2.49 12.00 4.36
CA ASP A 298 1.30 12.76 4.77
C ASP A 298 1.13 14.09 4.00
N ASP A 299 2.23 14.63 3.46
CA ASP A 299 2.22 15.82 2.59
C ASP A 299 1.51 15.57 1.25
N TYR A 300 1.26 14.30 0.89
CA TYR A 300 0.73 13.90 -0.41
C TYR A 300 -0.55 13.05 -0.26
N ASP A 301 -1.71 13.71 -0.35
CA ASP A 301 -3.02 13.06 -0.23
C ASP A 301 -3.30 12.05 -1.36
N GLY A 302 -2.99 10.78 -1.09
CA GLY A 302 -3.33 9.62 -1.90
C GLY A 302 -4.31 8.68 -1.19
N TYR A 303 -4.54 7.51 -1.77
CA TYR A 303 -5.49 6.55 -1.20
C TYR A 303 -4.91 5.84 0.02
N TYR A 304 -5.66 5.86 1.13
CA TYR A 304 -5.43 5.06 2.34
C TYR A 304 -3.96 5.09 2.80
N TYR A 305 -3.49 6.27 3.22
CA TYR A 305 -2.10 6.50 3.64
C TYR A 305 -1.08 6.03 2.59
N ASN A 306 -1.36 6.30 1.32
CA ASN A 306 -0.55 5.93 0.17
C ASN A 306 -0.19 4.42 0.11
N GLN A 307 -1.08 3.52 0.56
CA GLN A 307 -0.78 2.08 0.63
C GLN A 307 -0.26 1.48 -0.69
N PHE A 308 -0.82 1.91 -1.83
CA PHE A 308 -0.38 1.44 -3.15
C PHE A 308 1.05 1.88 -3.47
N LEU A 309 1.47 3.06 -3.02
CA LEU A 309 2.85 3.52 -3.17
C LEU A 309 3.78 2.63 -2.34
N VAL A 310 3.40 2.38 -1.09
CA VAL A 310 4.17 1.65 -0.09
C VAL A 310 4.39 0.19 -0.48
N VAL A 311 3.36 -0.52 -0.94
CA VAL A 311 3.53 -1.91 -1.40
C VAL A 311 4.43 -2.01 -2.64
N ASN A 312 4.40 -1.01 -3.53
CA ASN A 312 5.31 -0.97 -4.69
C ASN A 312 6.74 -0.60 -4.31
N ASP A 313 6.90 0.28 -3.31
CA ASP A 313 8.19 0.59 -2.72
C ASP A 313 8.85 -0.68 -2.14
N CYS A 314 8.10 -1.40 -1.30
CA CYS A 314 8.55 -2.66 -0.70
C CYS A 314 8.88 -3.73 -1.75
N LEU A 315 7.97 -3.94 -2.71
CA LEU A 315 8.15 -4.88 -3.82
C LEU A 315 9.46 -4.63 -4.55
N HIS A 316 9.72 -3.39 -4.97
CA HIS A 316 10.88 -3.10 -5.80
C HIS A 316 12.19 -3.06 -5.02
N ARG A 317 12.16 -2.65 -3.74
CA ARG A 317 13.33 -2.70 -2.85
C ARG A 317 13.76 -4.14 -2.55
N HIS A 318 12.81 -5.08 -2.49
CA HIS A 318 13.05 -6.47 -2.12
C HIS A 318 12.76 -7.47 -3.25
N ARG A 319 12.71 -6.99 -4.50
CA ARG A 319 12.26 -7.77 -5.68
C ARG A 319 12.98 -9.10 -5.86
N HIS A 320 14.24 -9.17 -5.45
CA HIS A 320 15.11 -10.35 -5.52
C HIS A 320 15.67 -10.74 -4.14
N ALA A 321 14.93 -10.45 -3.07
CA ALA A 321 15.35 -10.78 -1.71
C ALA A 321 14.82 -12.14 -1.22
N ALA A 322 13.71 -12.63 -1.81
CA ALA A 322 13.04 -13.86 -1.39
C ALA A 322 12.47 -14.67 -2.57
N ASN A 323 12.18 -15.95 -2.33
CA ASN A 323 11.45 -16.80 -3.30
C ASN A 323 9.99 -16.36 -3.42
N TRP A 324 9.34 -16.08 -2.29
CA TRP A 324 7.95 -15.62 -2.24
C TRP A 324 7.82 -14.36 -1.38
N THR A 325 6.99 -13.42 -1.83
CA THR A 325 6.62 -12.21 -1.10
C THR A 325 5.12 -12.19 -0.85
N PHE A 326 4.74 -11.98 0.41
CA PHE A 326 3.36 -11.94 0.87
C PHE A 326 2.93 -10.50 1.16
N PHE A 327 1.71 -10.17 0.76
CA PHE A 327 1.08 -8.87 0.97
C PHE A 327 -0.25 -9.09 1.71
N PHE A 328 -0.28 -8.72 2.98
CA PHE A 328 -1.42 -8.84 3.88
C PHE A 328 -1.27 -7.88 5.07
N ASP A 329 -2.31 -7.71 5.87
CA ASP A 329 -2.38 -6.69 6.91
C ASP A 329 -2.03 -7.28 8.29
N VAL A 330 -1.73 -6.40 9.25
CA VAL A 330 -1.25 -6.76 10.60
C VAL A 330 -2.36 -7.21 11.57
N ASP A 331 -3.60 -7.31 11.09
CA ASP A 331 -4.75 -7.94 11.75
C ASP A 331 -5.22 -9.22 11.03
N GLU A 332 -4.39 -9.75 10.13
CA GLU A 332 -4.66 -10.94 9.34
C GLU A 332 -3.64 -12.06 9.63
N TYR A 333 -4.12 -13.29 9.75
CA TYR A 333 -3.32 -14.45 10.13
C TYR A 333 -3.44 -15.56 9.09
N ILE A 334 -2.34 -15.83 8.38
CA ILE A 334 -2.31 -16.87 7.34
C ILE A 334 -2.33 -18.26 8.00
N TYR A 335 -3.19 -19.14 7.52
CA TYR A 335 -3.39 -20.48 8.06
C TYR A 335 -3.41 -21.55 6.97
N LEU A 336 -2.83 -22.72 7.28
CA LEU A 336 -2.80 -23.89 6.42
C LEU A 336 -3.69 -25.00 7.01
N PRO A 337 -4.80 -25.38 6.35
CA PRO A 337 -5.59 -26.54 6.73
C PRO A 337 -4.84 -27.86 6.54
N ASP A 338 -5.35 -28.93 7.17
CA ASP A 338 -5.01 -30.33 6.93
C ASP A 338 -3.53 -30.72 7.13
N GLY A 339 -2.80 -29.96 7.95
CA GLY A 339 -1.39 -30.26 8.27
C GLY A 339 -0.42 -30.02 7.11
N ASN A 340 -0.84 -29.29 6.07
CA ASN A 340 0.06 -28.90 4.98
C ASN A 340 1.20 -28.01 5.49
N THR A 341 2.38 -28.13 4.86
CA THR A 341 3.49 -27.19 5.09
C THR A 341 3.42 -26.05 4.08
N LEU A 342 3.90 -24.87 4.47
CA LEU A 342 3.93 -23.72 3.56
C LEU A 342 4.76 -24.03 2.30
N GLU A 343 5.90 -24.70 2.47
CA GLU A 343 6.74 -25.16 1.36
C GLU A 343 5.96 -26.05 0.38
N SER A 344 5.24 -27.06 0.87
CA SER A 344 4.45 -27.95 -0.01
C SER A 344 3.39 -27.20 -0.81
N VAL A 345 2.68 -26.25 -0.18
CA VAL A 345 1.64 -25.44 -0.85
C VAL A 345 2.25 -24.52 -1.90
N LEU A 346 3.37 -23.87 -1.58
CA LEU A 346 4.06 -22.97 -2.51
C LEU A 346 4.70 -23.72 -3.70
N ASN A 347 5.23 -24.92 -3.47
CA ASN A 347 5.74 -25.78 -4.53
C ASN A 347 4.61 -26.24 -5.47
N GLU A 348 3.47 -26.64 -4.91
CA GLU A 348 2.27 -27.00 -5.69
C GLU A 348 1.79 -25.83 -6.55
N PHE A 349 1.59 -24.66 -5.93
CA PHE A 349 1.05 -23.47 -6.59
C PHE A 349 2.03 -22.86 -7.59
N GLY A 350 3.32 -22.88 -7.27
CA GLY A 350 4.41 -22.26 -8.04
C GLY A 350 4.74 -22.95 -9.37
N ASN A 351 4.25 -24.17 -9.62
CA ASN A 351 4.57 -24.92 -10.85
C ASN A 351 4.15 -24.19 -12.12
N ASN A 352 2.96 -23.58 -12.11
CA ASN A 352 2.38 -22.88 -13.26
C ASN A 352 2.04 -21.42 -12.97
N ASN A 353 2.19 -20.97 -11.72
CA ASN A 353 1.76 -19.66 -11.28
C ASN A 353 2.91 -18.90 -10.63
N THR A 354 2.91 -17.59 -10.87
CA THR A 354 3.81 -16.64 -10.21
C THR A 354 3.14 -15.97 -9.02
N GLN A 355 1.81 -16.01 -8.96
CA GLN A 355 1.00 -15.39 -7.92
C GLN A 355 -0.16 -16.32 -7.56
N PHE A 356 -0.60 -16.25 -6.31
CA PHE A 356 -1.89 -16.80 -5.90
C PHE A 356 -2.57 -15.91 -4.87
N THR A 357 -3.89 -15.84 -4.92
CA THR A 357 -4.69 -15.12 -3.93
C THR A 357 -5.14 -16.06 -2.83
N ILE A 358 -5.28 -15.56 -1.60
CA ILE A 358 -5.63 -16.26 -0.38
C ILE A 358 -7.00 -15.78 0.06
N ASP A 359 -7.91 -16.70 0.36
CA ASP A 359 -9.27 -16.40 0.78
C ASP A 359 -9.39 -16.04 2.26
N GLN A 360 -10.35 -15.14 2.53
CA GLN A 360 -10.60 -14.56 3.85
C GLN A 360 -11.57 -15.39 4.69
N TYR A 361 -11.20 -15.61 5.95
CA TYR A 361 -12.07 -16.06 7.03
C TYR A 361 -12.28 -14.88 7.99
N ALA A 362 -13.36 -14.14 7.79
CA ALA A 362 -13.65 -12.96 8.60
C ALA A 362 -14.08 -13.37 10.02
N MET A 363 -13.37 -12.87 11.02
CA MET A 363 -13.64 -13.09 12.42
C MET A 363 -14.33 -11.87 13.02
N SER A 364 -15.17 -12.09 14.03
CA SER A 364 -15.65 -11.01 14.87
C SER A 364 -14.47 -10.39 15.63
N SER A 365 -14.46 -9.07 15.74
CA SER A 365 -13.50 -8.32 16.56
C SER A 365 -14.08 -7.86 17.90
N VAL A 366 -15.21 -8.44 18.31
CA VAL A 366 -15.92 -8.10 19.57
C VAL A 366 -16.45 -9.30 20.36
N LEU A 367 -16.84 -10.37 19.67
CA LEU A 367 -17.53 -11.51 20.29
C LEU A 367 -16.54 -12.46 20.96
N CYS A 368 -16.76 -12.70 22.24
CA CYS A 368 -16.04 -13.71 23.02
C CYS A 368 -17.03 -14.56 23.80
N LEU A 369 -16.58 -15.71 24.28
CA LEU A 369 -17.37 -16.52 25.21
C LEU A 369 -17.43 -15.85 26.59
N ASN A 370 -18.40 -16.24 27.41
CA ASN A 370 -18.45 -15.90 28.82
C ASN A 370 -17.99 -17.13 29.61
N ASP A 371 -16.67 -17.38 29.59
CA ASP A 371 -16.06 -18.50 30.28
C ASP A 371 -15.36 -18.00 31.55
N SER A 372 -15.90 -18.37 32.71
CA SER A 372 -15.37 -17.96 34.01
C SER A 372 -13.98 -18.52 34.32
N THR A 373 -13.49 -19.47 33.51
CA THR A 373 -12.14 -20.02 33.65
C THR A 373 -11.08 -19.25 32.86
N ASN A 374 -11.51 -18.39 31.93
CA ASN A 374 -10.59 -17.61 31.10
C ASN A 374 -10.18 -16.31 31.79
N ASP A 375 -8.90 -15.98 31.65
CA ASP A 375 -8.36 -14.66 31.98
C ASP A 375 -8.04 -13.93 30.68
N TYR A 376 -9.03 -13.22 30.12
CA TYR A 376 -8.90 -12.53 28.83
C TYR A 376 -7.76 -11.52 28.78
N THR A 377 -7.33 -10.99 29.93
CA THR A 377 -6.20 -10.06 30.01
C THR A 377 -4.86 -10.71 29.65
N ARG A 378 -4.77 -12.04 29.78
CA ARG A 378 -3.58 -12.85 29.47
C ARG A 378 -3.69 -13.61 28.15
N GLU A 379 -4.87 -13.59 27.53
CA GLU A 379 -5.13 -14.24 26.26
C GLU A 379 -4.76 -13.35 25.07
N TRP A 380 -4.29 -14.02 24.03
CA TRP A 380 -4.12 -13.44 22.70
C TRP A 380 -5.48 -13.23 22.02
N GLY A 381 -5.49 -12.53 20.89
CA GLY A 381 -6.71 -12.04 20.24
C GLY A 381 -7.37 -13.17 19.51
N PHE A 382 -6.58 -13.89 18.71
CA PHE A 382 -7.03 -15.12 18.08
C PHE A 382 -7.30 -16.27 19.08
N GLU A 383 -6.94 -16.12 20.36
CA GLU A 383 -7.25 -17.07 21.44
C GLU A 383 -8.66 -16.86 22.03
N LYS A 384 -9.21 -15.65 21.89
CA LYS A 384 -10.50 -15.25 22.49
C LYS A 384 -11.58 -14.80 21.49
N LEU A 385 -11.19 -14.28 20.33
CA LEU A 385 -12.09 -13.91 19.24
C LEU A 385 -12.41 -15.12 18.36
N LEU A 386 -13.32 -15.97 18.83
CA LEU A 386 -13.52 -17.32 18.30
C LEU A 386 -14.75 -17.45 17.40
N PHE A 387 -15.27 -16.35 16.88
CA PHE A 387 -16.53 -16.33 16.13
C PHE A 387 -16.30 -15.86 14.71
N LYS A 388 -16.49 -16.76 13.75
CA LYS A 388 -16.30 -16.54 12.31
C LYS A 388 -17.61 -16.23 11.61
N ASP A 389 -17.63 -15.22 10.75
CA ASP A 389 -18.76 -14.92 9.87
C ASP A 389 -19.02 -16.12 8.93
N SER A 390 -20.23 -16.68 9.03
CA SER A 390 -20.61 -17.92 8.32
C SER A 390 -21.35 -17.66 7.00
N ARG A 391 -21.48 -16.41 6.55
CA ARG A 391 -22.13 -16.11 5.27
C ARG A 391 -21.33 -16.71 4.11
N THR A 392 -22.05 -17.35 3.21
CA THR A 392 -21.54 -17.92 1.95
C THR A 392 -21.98 -17.07 0.77
N ASN A 393 -21.34 -17.25 -0.40
CA ASN A 393 -21.66 -16.54 -1.65
C ASN A 393 -21.56 -15.01 -1.57
N ILE A 394 -20.72 -14.49 -0.68
CA ILE A 394 -20.38 -13.07 -0.63
C ILE A 394 -18.98 -12.85 -1.20
N TRP A 395 -18.78 -11.70 -1.84
CA TRP A 395 -17.44 -11.28 -2.24
C TRP A 395 -16.66 -10.84 -1.00
N ARG A 396 -15.46 -11.40 -0.82
CA ARG A 396 -14.54 -11.07 0.26
C ARG A 396 -13.22 -10.59 -0.34
N ASP A 397 -12.59 -9.65 0.36
CA ASP A 397 -11.26 -9.20 0.00
C ASP A 397 -10.27 -10.37 0.07
N ARG A 398 -9.31 -10.34 -0.85
CA ARG A 398 -8.25 -11.36 -0.91
C ARG A 398 -6.92 -10.73 -0.60
N LYS A 399 -6.04 -11.53 -0.02
CA LYS A 399 -4.61 -11.24 0.07
C LYS A 399 -3.85 -12.17 -0.83
N TYR A 400 -2.53 -12.03 -0.95
CA TYR A 400 -1.82 -12.83 -1.94
C TYR A 400 -0.34 -12.98 -1.62
N ALA A 401 0.26 -13.96 -2.28
CA ALA A 401 1.70 -14.08 -2.39
C ALA A 401 2.13 -14.11 -3.85
N ILE A 402 3.34 -13.65 -4.11
CA ILE A 402 3.88 -13.48 -5.45
C ILE A 402 5.39 -13.75 -5.45
N GLN A 403 5.91 -14.32 -6.54
CA GLN A 403 7.34 -14.32 -6.82
C GLN A 403 7.74 -12.94 -7.35
N ALA A 404 8.15 -12.04 -6.45
CA ALA A 404 8.37 -10.62 -6.73
C ALA A 404 9.28 -10.33 -7.94
N LYS A 405 10.26 -11.20 -8.22
CA LYS A 405 11.14 -11.12 -9.41
C LYS A 405 10.38 -10.94 -10.73
N ASN A 406 9.18 -11.51 -10.83
CA ASN A 406 8.34 -11.49 -12.04
C ASN A 406 7.32 -10.32 -12.07
N ALA A 407 7.28 -9.46 -11.04
CA ALA A 407 6.32 -8.37 -10.93
C ALA A 407 6.93 -7.01 -11.35
N TYR A 408 6.15 -6.20 -12.07
CA TYR A 408 6.51 -4.84 -12.48
C TYR A 408 5.82 -3.75 -11.68
N ALA A 409 4.68 -4.06 -11.07
CA ALA A 409 3.99 -3.27 -10.06
C ALA A 409 3.02 -4.19 -9.29
N THR A 410 2.44 -3.73 -8.19
CA THR A 410 1.58 -4.56 -7.33
C THR A 410 0.46 -3.74 -6.68
N GLY A 411 -0.68 -4.37 -6.39
CA GLY A 411 -1.80 -3.77 -5.66
C GLY A 411 -1.87 -4.28 -4.22
N VAL A 412 -2.95 -3.98 -3.49
CA VAL A 412 -3.12 -4.47 -2.10
C VAL A 412 -3.83 -5.84 -1.99
N HIS A 413 -4.51 -6.27 -3.06
CA HIS A 413 -5.20 -7.56 -3.11
C HIS A 413 -4.61 -8.55 -4.14
N MET A 414 -3.95 -8.02 -5.17
CA MET A 414 -3.19 -8.78 -6.17
C MET A 414 -2.37 -7.83 -7.05
N SER A 415 -1.42 -8.39 -7.81
CA SER A 415 -0.79 -7.71 -8.95
C SER A 415 -1.51 -8.05 -10.26
N GLU A 416 -1.78 -7.02 -11.06
CA GLU A 416 -2.14 -7.13 -12.49
C GLU A 416 -0.94 -6.90 -13.42
N ASN A 417 0.20 -6.49 -12.87
CA ASN A 417 1.41 -6.13 -13.62
C ASN A 417 2.50 -7.18 -13.38
N VAL A 418 2.21 -8.43 -13.72
CA VAL A 418 3.05 -9.61 -13.42
C VAL A 418 3.20 -10.52 -14.64
N ILE A 419 4.35 -11.18 -14.77
CA ILE A 419 4.55 -12.26 -15.74
C ILE A 419 4.24 -13.61 -15.08
N GLY A 420 3.42 -14.44 -15.73
CA GLY A 420 3.08 -15.78 -15.27
C GLY A 420 1.60 -15.91 -14.87
N GLY A 421 1.18 -17.13 -14.55
CA GLY A 421 -0.20 -17.41 -14.12
C GLY A 421 -0.52 -16.86 -12.73
N THR A 422 -1.82 -16.62 -12.50
CA THR A 422 -2.37 -16.34 -11.17
C THR A 422 -3.35 -17.44 -10.79
N LEU A 423 -3.17 -18.03 -9.61
CA LEU A 423 -4.10 -19.00 -9.04
C LEU A 423 -5.07 -18.33 -8.06
N HIS A 424 -6.36 -18.60 -8.22
CA HIS A 424 -7.41 -18.03 -7.37
C HIS A 424 -8.12 -19.04 -6.47
N GLN A 425 -8.16 -20.32 -6.84
CA GLN A 425 -8.80 -21.36 -6.05
C GLN A 425 -7.77 -21.95 -5.09
N THR A 426 -7.75 -21.48 -3.85
CA THR A 426 -6.73 -21.84 -2.85
C THR A 426 -7.32 -22.21 -1.48
N GLU A 427 -8.62 -22.02 -1.29
CA GLU A 427 -9.34 -22.10 -0.02
C GLU A 427 -9.17 -23.43 0.74
N SER A 428 -8.94 -24.52 0.01
CA SER A 428 -8.68 -25.86 0.54
C SER A 428 -7.26 -26.05 1.07
N LYS A 429 -6.32 -25.16 0.74
CA LYS A 429 -4.88 -25.30 1.04
C LYS A 429 -4.30 -24.15 1.84
N ILE A 430 -4.86 -22.95 1.70
CA ILE A 430 -4.42 -21.75 2.41
C ILE A 430 -5.57 -20.75 2.52
N ARG A 431 -5.68 -20.11 3.68
CA ARG A 431 -6.66 -19.06 3.99
C ARG A 431 -6.03 -18.08 4.96
N TYR A 432 -6.68 -16.94 5.19
CA TYR A 432 -6.27 -16.03 6.26
C TYR A 432 -7.45 -15.68 7.16
N TYR A 433 -7.23 -15.65 8.47
CA TYR A 433 -8.19 -15.18 9.46
C TYR A 433 -8.05 -13.67 9.62
N HIS A 434 -9.12 -12.92 9.41
CA HIS A 434 -9.10 -11.45 9.47
C HIS A 434 -9.87 -10.97 10.70
N TYR A 435 -9.15 -10.39 11.66
CA TYR A 435 -9.71 -9.81 12.88
C TYR A 435 -9.87 -8.30 12.72
N HIS A 436 -10.79 -7.91 11.85
CA HIS A 436 -10.90 -6.55 11.32
C HIS A 436 -10.91 -5.47 12.41
N ASN A 437 -10.02 -4.48 12.27
CA ASN A 437 -9.84 -3.34 13.18
C ASN A 437 -9.38 -3.72 14.60
N SER A 438 -8.97 -4.96 14.85
CA SER A 438 -8.47 -5.34 16.19
C SER A 438 -7.10 -4.76 16.51
N ILE A 439 -6.27 -4.47 15.50
CA ILE A 439 -4.91 -3.96 15.66
C ILE A 439 -4.85 -2.56 16.30
N THR A 440 -5.89 -1.74 16.15
CA THR A 440 -5.95 -0.36 16.71
C THR A 440 -6.63 -0.29 18.08
N ILE A 441 -7.14 -1.41 18.60
CA ILE A 441 -7.78 -1.46 19.91
C ILE A 441 -6.74 -1.68 20.99
N ASN A 442 -6.54 -0.64 21.79
CA ASN A 442 -5.73 -0.70 23.00
C ASN A 442 -6.64 -1.14 24.17
N GLY A 443 -6.43 -2.35 24.69
CA GLY A 443 -7.21 -2.92 25.79
C GLY A 443 -7.92 -4.23 25.42
N GLU A 444 -9.03 -4.50 26.09
CA GLU A 444 -9.79 -5.73 25.91
C GLU A 444 -10.59 -5.72 24.60
N LEU A 445 -10.44 -6.78 23.80
CA LEU A 445 -11.15 -6.97 22.53
C LEU A 445 -12.56 -7.52 22.76
N CYS A 446 -12.72 -8.33 23.81
CA CYS A 446 -13.99 -8.93 24.22
C CYS A 446 -14.95 -7.86 24.74
N ARG A 447 -15.69 -7.26 23.82
CA ARG A 447 -16.67 -6.21 24.10
C ARG A 447 -18.09 -6.76 24.21
N GLN A 448 -18.34 -7.96 23.69
CA GLN A 448 -19.62 -8.66 23.77
C GLN A 448 -19.38 -10.12 24.19
N LEU A 449 -19.88 -10.49 25.37
CA LEU A 449 -19.75 -11.84 25.92
C LEU A 449 -20.98 -12.69 25.57
N LEU A 450 -20.72 -13.89 25.06
CA LEU A 450 -21.72 -14.86 24.65
C LEU A 450 -21.78 -16.04 25.63
N PRO A 451 -22.96 -16.62 25.91
CA PRO A 451 -23.05 -17.79 26.77
C PRO A 451 -22.28 -18.97 26.17
N MET A 452 -21.85 -19.92 27.00
CA MET A 452 -21.08 -21.10 26.55
C MET A 452 -21.83 -21.95 25.51
N THR A 453 -23.16 -21.92 25.51
CA THR A 453 -24.01 -22.57 24.50
C THR A 453 -23.82 -22.00 23.09
N ALA A 454 -23.18 -20.84 22.93
CA ALA A 454 -22.85 -20.27 21.63
C ALA A 454 -21.77 -21.06 20.87
N LYS A 455 -21.04 -21.98 21.53
CA LYS A 455 -20.11 -22.90 20.85
C LYS A 455 -20.80 -23.79 19.83
N ASP A 456 -22.02 -24.23 20.15
CA ASP A 456 -22.74 -25.24 19.37
C ASP A 456 -23.81 -24.62 18.44
N ASN A 457 -24.04 -23.30 18.53
CA ASN A 457 -25.12 -22.59 17.86
C ASN A 457 -24.61 -21.45 16.97
N THR A 458 -25.35 -21.15 15.91
CA THR A 458 -25.14 -19.92 15.15
C THR A 458 -25.57 -18.71 15.98
N THR A 459 -24.65 -17.76 16.17
CA THR A 459 -24.92 -16.51 16.88
C THR A 459 -25.16 -15.38 15.88
N TRP A 460 -26.26 -14.66 16.03
CA TRP A 460 -26.53 -13.46 15.22
C TRP A 460 -26.07 -12.22 15.96
N PHE A 461 -25.22 -11.42 15.32
CA PHE A 461 -24.77 -10.14 15.83
C PHE A 461 -24.66 -9.14 14.67
N ASP A 462 -25.26 -7.96 14.81
CA ASP A 462 -25.33 -6.94 13.76
C ASP A 462 -25.79 -7.47 12.38
N ASN A 463 -26.80 -8.35 12.39
CA ASN A 463 -27.33 -9.04 11.20
C ASN A 463 -26.32 -9.94 10.46
N ILE A 464 -25.21 -10.29 11.10
CA ILE A 464 -24.22 -11.25 10.60
C ILE A 464 -24.32 -12.54 11.41
N PRO A 465 -24.48 -13.71 10.76
CA PRO A 465 -24.40 -15.00 11.42
C PRO A 465 -22.93 -15.36 11.68
N TYR A 466 -22.63 -15.72 12.92
CA TYR A 466 -21.33 -16.16 13.38
C TYR A 466 -21.40 -17.60 13.89
N VAL A 467 -20.34 -18.37 13.60
CA VAL A 467 -20.14 -19.73 14.12
C VAL A 467 -18.83 -19.80 14.88
N TYR A 468 -18.80 -20.65 15.90
CA TYR A 468 -17.60 -20.88 16.69
C TYR A 468 -16.51 -21.54 15.84
N ASP A 469 -15.29 -21.00 15.92
CA ASP A 469 -14.10 -21.48 15.22
C ASP A 469 -12.88 -21.27 16.11
N ASP A 470 -12.34 -22.37 16.67
CA ASP A 470 -11.19 -22.38 17.57
C ASP A 470 -9.89 -22.80 16.88
N THR A 471 -9.88 -22.80 15.54
CA THR A 471 -8.75 -23.28 14.74
C THR A 471 -7.45 -22.56 15.11
N MET A 472 -7.50 -21.22 15.14
CA MET A 472 -6.33 -20.41 15.50
C MET A 472 -5.96 -20.55 16.98
N LYS A 473 -6.95 -20.66 17.87
CA LYS A 473 -6.74 -20.85 19.32
C LYS A 473 -5.87 -22.08 19.60
N LYS A 474 -6.08 -23.18 18.87
CA LYS A 474 -5.31 -24.43 19.03
C LYS A 474 -3.80 -24.27 18.79
N LEU A 475 -3.36 -23.25 18.04
CA LEU A 475 -1.95 -22.98 17.78
C LEU A 475 -1.27 -22.19 18.91
N THR A 476 -2.05 -21.57 19.79
CA THR A 476 -1.56 -20.64 20.82
C THR A 476 -0.45 -21.22 21.71
N PRO A 477 -0.56 -22.44 22.27
CA PRO A 477 0.50 -22.98 23.13
C PRO A 477 1.84 -23.09 22.39
N THR A 478 1.81 -23.57 21.14
CA THR A 478 2.99 -23.73 20.29
C THR A 478 3.66 -22.39 20.01
N ILE A 479 2.88 -21.38 19.65
CA ILE A 479 3.43 -20.07 19.26
C ILE A 479 3.95 -19.31 20.49
N LYS A 480 3.25 -19.37 21.63
CA LYS A 480 3.74 -18.77 22.89
C LYS A 480 5.05 -19.42 23.33
N GLU A 481 5.21 -20.73 23.13
CA GLU A 481 6.47 -21.41 23.43
C GLU A 481 7.60 -21.02 22.46
N PHE A 482 7.30 -20.92 21.16
CA PHE A 482 8.25 -20.41 20.16
C PHE A 482 8.72 -18.98 20.50
N GLU A 483 7.81 -18.10 20.90
CA GLU A 483 8.16 -16.72 21.26
C GLU A 483 9.06 -16.66 22.51
N ARG A 484 8.78 -17.50 23.51
CA ARG A 484 9.61 -17.60 24.73
C ARG A 484 11.01 -18.08 24.40
N SER A 485 11.16 -19.12 23.58
CA SER A 485 12.47 -19.64 23.20
C SER A 485 13.26 -18.64 22.35
N PHE A 486 12.58 -17.85 21.50
CA PHE A 486 13.19 -16.75 20.77
C PHE A 486 13.67 -15.62 21.70
N SER A 487 12.91 -15.28 22.74
CA SER A 487 13.24 -14.19 23.68
C SER A 487 14.42 -14.51 24.62
N VAL A 488 14.92 -15.75 24.61
CA VAL A 488 16.11 -16.19 25.38
C VAL A 488 17.40 -16.04 24.55
N LEU A 489 17.29 -15.79 23.24
CA LEU A 489 18.40 -15.46 22.32
C LEU A 489 18.61 -13.94 22.24
#